data_AF-U6DIX1-F1
#
_entry.id   AF-U6DIX1-F1
#
_cell.length_a   1.000
_cell.length_b   1.000
_cell.length_c   1.000
_cell.angle_alpha   90.00
_cell.angle_beta   90.00
_cell.angle_gamma   90.00
#
_symmetry.space_group_name_H-M   'P 1'
#
loop_
_entity.id
_entity.type
_entity.pdbx_description
1 polymer ?
#
loop_
_entity_poly.entity_id
_entity_poly.type
_entity_poly.pdbx_seq_one_letter_code
_entity_poly.pdbx_strand_id
1 'polypeptide(L)'
;LTQFVAEGAGPWGQLSYMLGPDWQVDVTHLVADFMKLEEPHVATLQDSRVLVGQEVGMTTIQVLSPLSDSILAEKTVTVLDDKVSVTDLAIQLVAGLSVTLHPSTENSKAITAVATAEELLRTPKQEAVLSTWLQLSDGSVTPLDIYDTRDFTLTATSLDEAVVSIPQARSPRWPVVMAEGEGQGHLVRVDMT
;
A
#
# COMPACT_ATOMS: atom_id res chain seq x y z
N LEU A 1 -24.67 -6.28 -9.65
CA LEU A 1 -23.91 -6.50 -8.40
C LEU A 1 -23.59 -7.98 -8.30
N THR A 2 -22.31 -8.33 -8.16
CA THR A 2 -21.88 -9.71 -7.91
C THR A 2 -22.24 -10.09 -6.47
N GLN A 3 -22.74 -11.30 -6.26
CA GLN A 3 -23.11 -11.81 -4.94
C GLN A 3 -22.03 -12.78 -4.45
N PHE A 4 -21.64 -12.67 -3.19
CA PHE A 4 -20.76 -13.66 -2.56
C PHE A 4 -21.59 -14.88 -2.21
N VAL A 5 -21.30 -16.01 -2.85
CA VAL A 5 -22.02 -17.27 -2.64
C VAL A 5 -21.03 -18.39 -2.33
N ALA A 6 -21.41 -19.26 -1.41
CA ALA A 6 -20.72 -20.51 -1.13
C ALA A 6 -21.66 -21.68 -1.44
N GLU A 7 -21.16 -22.70 -2.14
CA GLU A 7 -21.90 -23.93 -2.41
C GLU A 7 -21.37 -25.05 -1.50
N GLY A 8 -22.27 -25.77 -0.83
CA GLY A 8 -21.88 -26.89 0.03
C GLY A 8 -21.21 -28.01 -0.77
N ALA A 9 -20.16 -28.63 -0.22
CA ALA A 9 -19.48 -29.76 -0.86
C ALA A 9 -20.38 -31.01 -0.90
N GLY A 10 -21.21 -31.13 -1.94
CA GLY A 10 -22.02 -32.31 -2.19
C GLY A 10 -22.91 -32.17 -3.43
N PRO A 11 -23.47 -33.26 -3.97
CA PRO A 11 -24.33 -33.23 -5.17
C PRO A 11 -25.61 -32.39 -5.02
N TRP A 12 -25.93 -31.99 -3.79
CA TRP A 12 -27.09 -31.18 -3.41
C TRP A 12 -26.65 -29.95 -2.59
N GLY A 13 -25.44 -29.44 -2.86
CA GLY A 13 -24.87 -28.30 -2.16
C GLY A 13 -25.81 -27.10 -2.19
N GLN A 14 -26.36 -26.73 -1.03
CA GLN A 14 -27.24 -25.57 -0.96
C GLN A 14 -26.40 -24.30 -1.14
N LEU A 15 -26.82 -23.43 -2.06
CA LEU A 15 -26.21 -22.13 -2.26
C LEU A 15 -26.47 -21.25 -1.03
N SER A 16 -25.40 -20.85 -0.34
CA SER A 16 -25.45 -19.92 0.78
C SER A 16 -24.97 -18.56 0.33
N TYR A 17 -25.87 -17.58 0.32
CA TYR A 17 -25.52 -16.18 0.10
C TYR A 17 -24.82 -15.64 1.35
N MET A 18 -23.63 -15.08 1.16
CA MET A 18 -22.76 -14.60 2.23
C MET A 18 -23.00 -13.10 2.47
N LEU A 19 -22.04 -12.26 2.10
CA LEU A 19 -22.03 -10.83 2.40
C LEU A 19 -23.14 -10.09 1.64
N GLY A 20 -23.60 -8.97 2.22
CA GLY A 20 -24.67 -8.14 1.65
C GLY A 20 -24.22 -7.31 0.44
N PRO A 21 -25.15 -6.61 -0.24
CA PRO A 21 -24.85 -5.79 -1.42
C PRO A 21 -24.01 -4.53 -1.12
N ASP A 22 -23.90 -4.16 0.14
CA ASP A 22 -23.03 -3.12 0.68
C ASP A 22 -21.55 -3.52 0.68
N TRP A 23 -21.24 -4.80 0.53
CA TRP A 23 -19.87 -5.30 0.52
C TRP A 23 -19.27 -5.25 -0.87
N GLN A 24 -18.11 -4.62 -0.96
CA GLN A 24 -17.29 -4.58 -2.16
C GLN A 24 -16.02 -5.37 -1.91
N VAL A 25 -15.54 -6.06 -2.93
CA VAL A 25 -14.23 -6.70 -2.90
C VAL A 25 -13.35 -5.99 -3.92
N ASP A 26 -12.15 -5.66 -3.49
CA ASP A 26 -11.11 -5.20 -4.39
C ASP A 26 -10.69 -6.38 -5.28
N VAL A 27 -11.00 -6.26 -6.57
CA VAL A 27 -10.68 -7.26 -7.60
C VAL A 27 -9.46 -6.87 -8.42
N THR A 28 -8.77 -5.77 -8.08
CA THR A 28 -7.61 -5.23 -8.84
C THR A 28 -6.60 -6.34 -9.13
N HIS A 29 -6.26 -7.17 -8.15
CA HIS A 29 -5.33 -8.29 -8.32
C HIS A 29 -5.87 -9.43 -9.20
N LEU A 30 -7.19 -9.64 -9.25
CA LEU A 30 -7.80 -10.70 -10.08
C LEU A 30 -7.86 -10.32 -11.56
N VAL A 31 -7.88 -9.03 -11.86
CA VAL A 31 -7.96 -8.49 -13.22
C VAL A 31 -6.65 -7.80 -13.65
N ALA A 32 -5.58 -7.96 -12.88
CA ALA A 32 -4.29 -7.31 -13.10
C ALA A 32 -3.76 -7.56 -14.52
N ASP A 33 -3.80 -8.81 -14.98
CA ASP A 33 -3.35 -9.21 -16.34
C ASP A 33 -4.31 -8.77 -17.46
N PHE A 34 -5.48 -8.25 -17.09
CA PHE A 34 -6.56 -7.84 -18.00
C PHE A 34 -6.79 -6.33 -18.01
N MET A 35 -5.88 -5.56 -17.41
CA MET A 35 -5.85 -4.10 -17.55
C MET A 35 -5.08 -3.71 -18.81
N LYS A 36 -5.70 -2.88 -19.66
CA LYS A 36 -5.10 -2.38 -20.89
C LYS A 36 -5.06 -0.87 -20.87
N LEU A 37 -3.96 -0.32 -21.39
CA LEU A 37 -3.80 1.11 -21.62
C LEU A 37 -3.81 1.36 -23.12
N GLU A 38 -4.64 2.29 -23.58
CA GLU A 38 -4.82 2.55 -25.02
C GLU A 38 -3.61 3.22 -25.65
N GLU A 39 -2.98 4.17 -24.95
CA GLU A 39 -1.89 5.00 -25.48
C GLU A 39 -0.61 4.88 -24.64
N PRO A 40 0.26 3.87 -24.89
CA PRO A 40 1.47 3.61 -24.12
C PRO A 40 2.54 4.71 -24.14
N HIS A 41 2.48 5.61 -25.13
CA HIS A 41 3.37 6.78 -25.18
C HIS A 41 3.01 7.86 -24.14
N VAL A 42 1.74 7.95 -23.72
CA VAL A 42 1.28 8.93 -22.72
C VAL A 42 1.53 8.40 -21.31
N ALA A 43 1.26 7.13 -21.06
CA ALA A 43 1.52 6.49 -19.77
C ALA A 43 1.85 5.01 -19.96
N THR A 44 2.29 4.34 -18.90
CA THR A 44 2.50 2.89 -18.87
C THR A 44 2.04 2.32 -17.53
N LEU A 45 1.55 1.08 -17.52
CA LEU A 45 1.16 0.40 -16.29
C LEU A 45 2.28 -0.55 -15.84
N GLN A 46 2.93 -0.24 -14.72
CA GLN A 46 3.98 -1.06 -14.11
C GLN A 46 3.38 -2.03 -13.09
N ASP A 47 3.88 -3.27 -13.09
CA ASP A 47 3.48 -4.37 -12.22
C ASP A 47 1.95 -4.56 -12.10
N SER A 48 1.23 -4.19 -13.17
CA SER A 48 -0.23 -4.21 -13.26
C SER A 48 -0.95 -3.45 -12.13
N ARG A 49 -0.28 -2.46 -11.52
CA ARG A 49 -0.80 -1.71 -10.35
C ARG A 49 -0.46 -0.23 -10.35
N VAL A 50 0.71 0.16 -10.86
CA VAL A 50 1.20 1.54 -10.79
C VAL A 50 1.17 2.18 -12.18
N LEU A 51 0.35 3.21 -12.35
CA LEU A 51 0.30 3.96 -13.61
C LEU A 51 1.36 5.06 -13.61
N VAL A 52 2.27 5.01 -14.59
CA VAL A 52 3.41 5.92 -14.74
C VAL A 52 3.20 6.78 -15.97
N GLY A 53 3.05 8.10 -15.77
CA GLY A 53 3.00 9.07 -16.86
C GLY A 53 4.34 9.20 -17.58
N GLN A 54 4.31 9.32 -18.90
CA GLN A 54 5.48 9.36 -19.78
C GLN A 54 5.52 10.68 -20.54
N GLU A 55 4.50 10.93 -21.37
CA GLU A 55 4.36 12.13 -22.18
C GLU A 55 3.04 12.84 -21.88
N VAL A 56 3.03 14.16 -22.06
CA VAL A 56 1.86 15.00 -21.87
C VAL A 56 0.77 14.57 -22.85
N GLY A 57 -0.42 14.28 -22.33
CA GLY A 57 -1.51 13.81 -23.15
C GLY A 57 -2.61 13.14 -22.34
N MET A 58 -3.56 12.57 -23.04
CA MET A 58 -4.71 11.89 -22.46
C MET A 58 -4.73 10.45 -22.96
N THR A 59 -4.94 9.51 -22.06
CA THR A 59 -5.01 8.07 -22.34
C THR A 59 -6.14 7.46 -21.53
N THR A 60 -6.51 6.24 -21.87
CA THR A 60 -7.57 5.52 -21.18
C THR A 60 -7.04 4.19 -20.69
N ILE A 61 -7.31 3.88 -19.42
CA ILE A 61 -7.14 2.54 -18.86
C ILE A 61 -8.49 1.81 -18.88
N GLN A 62 -8.51 0.62 -19.46
CA GLN A 62 -9.64 -0.28 -19.53
C GLN A 62 -9.36 -1.53 -18.72
N VAL A 63 -10.35 -2.00 -17.97
CA VAL A 63 -10.33 -3.29 -17.29
C VAL A 63 -11.19 -4.24 -18.11
N LEU A 64 -10.60 -5.33 -18.61
CA LEU A 64 -11.30 -6.33 -19.40
C LEU A 64 -11.73 -7.53 -18.53
N SER A 65 -12.80 -8.17 -18.96
CA SER A 65 -13.27 -9.42 -18.39
C SER A 65 -12.34 -10.57 -18.78
N PRO A 66 -11.78 -11.32 -17.82
CA PRO A 66 -10.99 -12.52 -18.10
C PRO A 66 -11.76 -13.63 -18.82
N LEU A 67 -13.09 -13.58 -18.78
CA LEU A 67 -13.97 -14.64 -19.24
C LEU A 67 -14.62 -14.34 -20.60
N SER A 68 -14.70 -13.08 -20.99
CA SER A 68 -15.55 -12.64 -22.10
C SER A 68 -14.96 -11.54 -22.97
N ASP A 69 -13.73 -11.07 -22.70
CA ASP A 69 -13.07 -9.95 -23.40
C ASP A 69 -13.87 -8.63 -23.44
N SER A 70 -14.95 -8.53 -22.66
CA SER A 70 -15.76 -7.33 -22.54
C SER A 70 -15.12 -6.31 -21.61
N ILE A 71 -15.27 -5.01 -21.90
CA ILE A 71 -14.84 -3.93 -21.01
C ILE A 71 -15.73 -3.93 -19.75
N LEU A 72 -15.12 -4.16 -18.60
CA LEU A 72 -15.76 -4.11 -17.28
C LEU A 72 -15.77 -2.69 -16.70
N ALA A 73 -14.69 -1.94 -16.93
CA ALA A 73 -14.54 -0.57 -16.48
C ALA A 73 -13.57 0.18 -17.38
N GLU A 74 -13.72 1.50 -17.41
CA GLU A 74 -12.88 2.40 -18.19
C GLU A 74 -12.62 3.68 -17.39
N LYS A 75 -11.39 4.19 -17.45
CA LYS A 75 -11.02 5.45 -16.83
C LYS A 75 -10.05 6.22 -17.70
N THR A 76 -10.42 7.44 -18.07
CA THR A 76 -9.52 8.40 -18.73
C THR A 76 -8.56 9.03 -17.71
N VAL A 77 -7.29 9.12 -18.10
CA VAL A 77 -6.18 9.71 -17.33
C VAL A 77 -5.48 10.74 -18.20
N THR A 78 -5.08 11.85 -17.58
CA THR A 78 -4.35 12.94 -18.24
C THR A 78 -3.00 13.11 -17.57
N VAL A 79 -1.94 13.11 -18.37
CA VAL A 79 -0.58 13.44 -17.94
C VAL A 79 -0.33 14.90 -18.30
N LEU A 80 0.03 15.70 -17.30
CA LEU A 80 0.31 17.13 -17.44
C LEU A 80 1.82 17.38 -17.54
N ASP A 81 2.21 18.56 -18.03
CA ASP A 81 3.62 18.99 -18.10
C ASP A 81 4.15 19.53 -16.77
N ASP A 82 3.25 20.00 -15.91
CA ASP A 82 3.54 20.46 -14.56
C ASP A 82 4.21 19.36 -13.73
N LYS A 83 5.46 19.60 -13.36
CA LYS A 83 6.21 18.71 -12.47
C LYS A 83 5.95 19.06 -11.02
N VAL A 84 5.76 18.03 -10.21
CA VAL A 84 5.67 18.15 -8.75
C VAL A 84 7.01 17.80 -8.12
N SER A 85 7.39 18.55 -7.09
CA SER A 85 8.61 18.29 -6.32
C SER A 85 8.26 17.60 -5.00
N VAL A 86 9.17 16.76 -4.50
CA VAL A 86 9.08 16.24 -3.14
C VAL A 86 9.27 17.39 -2.15
N THR A 87 8.29 17.58 -1.26
CA THR A 87 8.32 18.63 -0.24
C THR A 87 8.67 18.08 1.14
N ASP A 88 8.26 16.86 1.46
CA ASP A 88 8.50 16.25 2.76
C ASP A 88 8.43 14.71 2.71
N LEU A 89 8.91 14.06 3.76
CA LEU A 89 8.78 12.63 4.01
C LEU A 89 7.92 12.39 5.25
N ALA A 90 6.78 11.73 5.08
CA ALA A 90 6.02 11.24 6.23
C ALA A 90 6.56 9.86 6.64
N ILE A 91 6.92 9.71 7.91
CA ILE A 91 7.54 8.50 8.46
C ILE A 91 6.65 7.93 9.55
N GLN A 92 6.39 6.63 9.48
CA GLN A 92 5.77 5.85 10.54
C GLN A 92 6.71 4.75 11.00
N LEU A 93 7.00 4.72 12.30
CA LEU A 93 7.75 3.62 12.91
C LEU A 93 6.81 2.44 13.13
N VAL A 94 7.21 1.25 12.70
CA VAL A 94 6.45 0.01 12.88
C VAL A 94 7.30 -0.98 13.68
N ALA A 95 7.07 -1.02 14.98
CA ALA A 95 7.70 -1.92 15.95
C ALA A 95 6.96 -3.26 16.10
N GLY A 96 5.72 -3.33 15.64
CA GLY A 96 4.91 -4.55 15.68
C GLY A 96 3.60 -4.40 14.91
N LEU A 97 2.86 -5.51 14.79
CA LEU A 97 1.51 -5.54 14.26
C LEU A 97 0.62 -6.25 15.28
N SER A 98 -0.51 -5.63 15.59
CA SER A 98 -1.60 -6.27 16.35
C SER A 98 -2.81 -6.44 15.45
N VAL A 99 -3.61 -7.47 15.72
CA VAL A 99 -4.87 -7.71 14.98
C VAL A 99 -5.99 -7.86 16.00
N THR A 100 -7.03 -7.03 15.85
CA THR A 100 -8.25 -7.12 16.64
C THR A 100 -9.40 -7.60 15.77
N LEU A 101 -10.17 -8.57 16.28
CA LEU A 101 -11.30 -9.13 15.57
C LEU A 101 -12.59 -8.55 16.13
N HIS A 102 -13.36 -7.90 15.26
CA HIS A 102 -14.65 -7.30 15.57
C HIS A 102 -15.75 -8.09 14.87
N PRO A 103 -16.55 -8.89 15.58
CA PRO A 103 -17.74 -9.49 15.00
C PRO A 103 -18.67 -8.39 14.47
N SER A 104 -19.22 -8.57 13.28
CA SER A 104 -20.17 -7.61 12.73
C SER A 104 -21.49 -7.66 13.51
N THR A 105 -21.98 -6.49 13.92
CA THR A 105 -23.30 -6.36 14.55
C THR A 105 -24.45 -6.56 13.57
N GLU A 106 -24.19 -6.36 12.27
CA GLU A 106 -25.19 -6.47 11.21
C GLU A 106 -25.25 -7.87 10.60
N ASN A 107 -24.11 -8.58 10.54
CA ASN A 107 -24.03 -9.93 9.98
C ASN A 107 -23.23 -10.86 10.90
N SER A 108 -23.93 -11.79 11.56
CA SER A 108 -23.33 -12.75 12.49
C SER A 108 -22.31 -13.72 11.88
N LYS A 109 -22.20 -13.78 10.55
CA LYS A 109 -21.21 -14.58 9.82
C LYS A 109 -20.00 -13.77 9.37
N ALA A 110 -19.96 -12.46 9.61
CA ALA A 110 -18.85 -11.58 9.24
C ALA A 110 -18.02 -11.20 10.47
N ILE A 111 -16.70 -11.23 10.31
CA ILE A 111 -15.73 -10.79 11.31
C ILE A 111 -14.79 -9.81 10.61
N THR A 112 -14.70 -8.59 11.14
CA THR A 112 -13.76 -7.58 10.66
C THR A 112 -12.45 -7.73 11.43
N ALA A 113 -11.36 -8.03 10.74
CA ALA A 113 -10.02 -7.99 11.30
C ALA A 113 -9.41 -6.61 11.08
N VAL A 114 -9.08 -5.91 12.14
CA VAL A 114 -8.37 -4.62 12.09
C VAL A 114 -6.92 -4.87 12.47
N ALA A 115 -6.02 -4.73 11.51
CA ALA A 115 -4.58 -4.75 11.76
C ALA A 115 -4.10 -3.34 12.11
N THR A 116 -3.39 -3.20 13.23
CA THR A 116 -2.84 -1.92 13.71
C THR A 116 -1.32 -2.04 13.80
N ALA A 117 -0.61 -1.07 13.21
CA ALA A 117 0.82 -0.92 13.39
C ALA A 117 1.11 -0.36 14.80
N GLU A 118 1.95 -1.07 15.56
CA GLU A 118 2.43 -0.60 16.83
C GLU A 118 3.72 0.19 16.62
N GLU A 119 3.76 1.43 17.12
CA GLU A 119 4.93 2.31 16.95
C GLU A 119 5.85 2.27 18.18
N LEU A 120 5.36 1.76 19.31
CA LEU A 120 6.10 1.71 20.56
C LEU A 120 7.07 0.52 20.61
N LEU A 121 8.36 0.81 20.68
CA LEU A 121 9.40 -0.13 21.05
C LEU A 121 9.29 -0.44 22.56
N ARG A 122 9.09 -1.71 22.92
CA ARG A 122 8.78 -2.16 24.30
C ARG A 122 9.98 -2.77 25.02
N THR A 123 10.92 -3.34 24.29
CA THR A 123 12.08 -4.03 24.88
C THR A 123 13.38 -3.53 24.27
N PRO A 124 14.47 -3.44 25.06
CA PRO A 124 15.80 -3.17 24.51
C PRO A 124 16.15 -4.18 23.42
N LYS A 125 16.84 -3.71 22.38
CA LYS A 125 17.22 -4.46 21.18
C LYS A 125 16.05 -4.93 20.31
N GLN A 126 14.84 -4.44 20.54
CA GLN A 126 13.74 -4.61 19.59
C GLN A 126 14.03 -3.82 18.31
N GLU A 127 13.86 -4.46 17.17
CA GLU A 127 13.94 -3.84 15.85
C GLU A 127 12.55 -3.34 15.42
N ALA A 128 12.52 -2.19 14.76
CA ALA A 128 11.36 -1.62 14.11
C ALA A 128 11.73 -1.17 12.69
N VAL A 129 10.76 -1.23 11.79
CA VAL A 129 10.93 -0.76 10.41
C VAL A 129 10.30 0.60 10.22
N LEU A 130 10.77 1.35 9.22
CA LEU A 130 10.20 2.63 8.85
C LEU A 130 9.30 2.46 7.63
N SER A 131 8.02 2.77 7.77
CA SER A 131 7.12 2.97 6.64
C SER A 131 7.21 4.44 6.22
N THR A 132 7.37 4.71 4.93
CA THR A 132 7.71 6.03 4.40
C THR A 132 6.76 6.40 3.26
N TRP A 133 6.28 7.65 3.27
CA TRP A 133 5.48 8.24 2.20
C TRP A 133 6.11 9.55 1.73
N LEU A 134 6.06 9.78 0.42
CA LEU A 134 6.44 11.05 -0.19
C LEU A 134 5.26 12.02 -0.12
N GLN A 135 5.53 13.22 0.37
CA GLN A 135 4.61 14.35 0.22
C GLN A 135 5.11 15.22 -0.94
N LEU A 136 4.23 15.50 -1.89
CA LEU A 136 4.53 16.26 -3.09
C LEU A 136 3.95 17.67 -3.02
N SER A 137 4.49 18.58 -3.82
CA SER A 137 4.11 20.01 -3.85
C SER A 137 2.67 20.28 -4.27
N ASP A 138 2.01 19.31 -4.92
CA ASP A 138 0.59 19.36 -5.26
C ASP A 138 -0.34 18.91 -4.12
N GLY A 139 0.23 18.55 -2.96
CA GLY A 139 -0.48 18.07 -1.78
C GLY A 139 -0.79 16.57 -1.82
N SER A 140 -0.38 15.85 -2.86
CA SER A 140 -0.53 14.39 -2.91
C SER A 140 0.46 13.70 -1.97
N VAL A 141 0.07 12.52 -1.49
CA VAL A 141 0.89 11.67 -0.63
C VAL A 141 0.88 10.26 -1.20
N THR A 142 2.08 9.73 -1.48
CA THR A 142 2.24 8.40 -2.08
C THR A 142 3.18 7.55 -1.23
N PRO A 143 2.91 6.25 -1.05
CA PRO A 143 3.83 5.38 -0.32
C PRO A 143 5.12 5.21 -1.13
N LEU A 144 6.27 5.17 -0.47
CA LEU A 144 7.57 5.11 -1.14
C LEU A 144 7.81 3.76 -1.86
N ASP A 145 7.09 2.72 -1.46
CA ASP A 145 7.24 1.35 -1.98
C ASP A 145 6.76 1.16 -3.43
N ILE A 146 6.07 2.15 -4.02
CA ILE A 146 5.67 2.13 -5.44
C ILE A 146 6.76 2.67 -6.38
N TYR A 147 7.80 3.29 -5.84
CA TYR A 147 8.90 3.85 -6.61
C TYR A 147 10.04 2.84 -6.73
N ASP A 148 10.82 2.94 -7.81
CA ASP A 148 11.98 2.06 -7.99
C ASP A 148 13.05 2.37 -6.93
N THR A 149 13.45 1.35 -6.19
CA THR A 149 14.52 1.44 -5.18
C THR A 149 15.89 1.88 -5.72
N ARG A 150 16.06 1.92 -7.05
CA ARG A 150 17.27 2.45 -7.72
C ARG A 150 17.26 3.97 -7.84
N ASP A 151 16.10 4.60 -7.72
CA ASP A 151 15.91 6.03 -7.93
C ASP A 151 16.09 6.84 -6.64
N PHE A 152 16.20 6.17 -5.48
CA PHE A 152 16.38 6.83 -4.19
C PHE A 152 17.20 5.97 -3.22
N THR A 153 17.79 6.62 -2.22
CA THR A 153 18.36 5.98 -1.03
C THR A 153 17.80 6.64 0.22
N LEU A 154 17.35 5.82 1.18
CA LEU A 154 16.93 6.29 2.50
C LEU A 154 18.08 6.15 3.50
N THR A 155 18.40 7.25 4.18
CA THR A 155 19.37 7.28 5.28
C THR A 155 18.66 7.66 6.58
N ALA A 156 18.65 6.75 7.55
CA ALA A 156 18.16 7.05 8.88
C ALA A 156 19.34 7.40 9.81
N THR A 157 19.15 8.41 10.65
CA THR A 157 20.08 8.82 11.69
C THR A 157 19.37 8.89 13.03
N SER A 158 20.02 8.38 14.08
CA SER A 158 19.52 8.55 15.45
C SER A 158 19.83 9.96 15.94
N LEU A 159 18.85 10.57 16.60
CA LEU A 159 19.00 11.87 17.29
C LEU A 159 19.35 11.68 18.77
N ASP A 160 19.18 10.48 19.30
CA ASP A 160 19.57 10.09 20.66
C ASP A 160 19.97 8.60 20.69
N GLU A 161 21.28 8.34 20.59
CA GLU A 161 21.82 6.97 20.57
C GLU A 161 21.63 6.21 21.90
N ALA A 162 21.32 6.90 23.00
CA ALA A 162 21.00 6.23 24.26
C ALA A 162 19.58 5.62 24.25
N VAL A 163 18.71 6.11 23.36
CA VAL A 163 17.31 5.66 23.25
C VAL A 163 17.11 4.76 22.04
N VAL A 164 17.62 5.16 20.87
CA VAL A 164 17.51 4.37 19.63
C VAL A 164 18.82 4.37 18.87
N SER A 165 19.15 3.25 18.22
CA SER A 165 20.28 3.13 17.31
C SER A 165 19.83 2.74 15.91
N ILE A 166 20.63 3.07 14.90
CA ILE A 166 20.42 2.63 13.51
C ILE A 166 21.45 1.54 13.21
N PRO A 167 21.11 0.25 13.39
CA PRO A 167 22.03 -0.84 13.09
C PRO A 167 22.45 -0.80 11.63
N GLN A 168 23.66 -1.31 11.34
CA GLN A 168 24.11 -1.43 9.96
C GLN A 168 23.08 -2.23 9.14
N ALA A 169 22.64 -1.64 8.04
CA ALA A 169 21.53 -2.14 7.27
C ALA A 169 21.78 -3.59 6.83
N ARG A 170 21.01 -4.54 7.38
CA ARG A 170 21.04 -5.96 6.94
C ARG A 170 20.46 -6.11 5.53
N SER A 171 19.68 -5.14 5.09
CA SER A 171 19.22 -4.98 3.72
C SER A 171 19.37 -3.51 3.33
N PRO A 172 19.97 -3.19 2.18
CA PRO A 172 20.26 -1.80 1.79
C PRO A 172 19.00 -0.96 1.48
N ARG A 173 17.82 -1.58 1.51
CA ARG A 173 16.59 -1.04 0.93
C ARG A 173 15.71 -0.26 1.92
N TRP A 174 15.72 -0.62 3.20
CA TRP A 174 14.92 0.07 4.22
C TRP A 174 15.72 0.18 5.52
N PRO A 175 15.81 1.39 6.11
CA PRO A 175 16.45 1.56 7.40
C PRO A 175 15.67 0.82 8.49
N VAL A 176 16.41 0.24 9.42
CA VAL A 176 15.87 -0.40 10.63
C VAL A 176 16.27 0.47 11.81
N VAL A 177 15.36 0.62 12.77
CA VAL A 177 15.59 1.32 14.04
C VAL A 177 15.63 0.27 15.14
N MET A 178 16.58 0.39 16.06
CA MET A 178 16.71 -0.52 17.20
C MET A 178 16.55 0.26 18.50
N ALA A 179 15.78 -0.30 19.44
CA ALA A 179 15.66 0.24 20.79
C ALA A 179 16.95 0.00 21.59
N GLU A 180 17.46 1.03 22.25
CA GLU A 180 18.60 0.96 23.17
C GLU A 180 18.19 1.24 24.61
N GLY A 181 17.27 2.19 24.82
CA GLY A 181 16.84 2.63 26.14
C GLY A 181 15.46 3.28 26.13
N GLU A 182 15.08 3.85 27.27
CA GLU A 182 13.80 4.54 27.44
C GLU A 182 13.89 6.00 26.96
N GLY A 183 12.91 6.43 26.17
CA GLY A 183 12.81 7.81 25.70
C GLY A 183 11.59 8.02 24.80
N GLN A 184 11.32 9.27 24.43
CA GLN A 184 10.17 9.66 23.62
C GLN A 184 10.45 10.94 22.83
N GLY A 185 9.69 11.16 21.75
CA GLY A 185 9.80 12.33 20.88
C GLY A 185 10.41 12.01 19.52
N HIS A 186 10.98 13.03 18.87
CA HIS A 186 11.65 12.89 17.58
C HIS A 186 13.05 12.29 17.78
N LEU A 187 13.13 10.96 17.71
CA LEU A 187 14.37 10.21 17.99
C LEU A 187 15.11 9.77 16.72
N VAL A 188 14.46 9.83 15.57
CA VAL A 188 15.02 9.40 14.28
C VAL A 188 14.77 10.49 13.25
N ARG A 189 15.80 10.80 12.46
CA ARG A 189 15.70 11.60 11.25
C ARG A 189 15.92 10.68 10.04
N VAL A 190 15.09 10.83 9.01
CA VAL A 190 15.22 10.11 7.75
C VAL A 190 15.41 11.13 6.64
N ASP A 191 16.49 10.96 5.88
CA ASP A 191 16.80 11.76 4.71
C ASP A 191 16.72 10.87 3.45
N MET A 192 16.29 11.45 2.33
CA MET A 192 16.24 10.79 1.03
C MET A 192 17.15 11.51 0.03
N THR A 193 17.95 10.75 -0.71
CA THR A 193 18.85 11.24 -1.77
C THR A 193 18.69 10.48 -3.04
#